data_AF-A0AAX3UYT5-F1
#
_entry.id   AF-A0AAX3UYT5-F1
#
_cell.length_a   1.000
_cell.length_b   1.000
_cell.length_c   1.000
_cell.angle_alpha   90.00
_cell.angle_beta   90.00
_cell.angle_gamma   90.00
#
_symmetry.space_group_name_H-M   'P 1'
#
loop_
_entity.id
_entity.type
_entity.pdbx_description
1 polymer ?
#
loop_
_entity_poly.entity_id
_entity_poly.type
_entity_poly.pdbx_seq_one_letter_code
_entity_poly.pdbx_strand_id
1 'polypeptide(L)'
;MTTVQQSTDPAAKPTSRKRFLTVAALALMLVPLLAGCIRVQVSMGVSANDRVTGQVVAAAIPANEADKGPQLTPPSSLEDKIRVQEYKKDGYVGSQAFFSDLSFGDVAQLGSMYAEGSGSFQITLKRSGDTVTLDGKADLKTVPTQGADVQVSIAFPARVGTTNGTRDGDSRVSWTLPAGEVSTMRAEVNYADPSTRSFAGWAGIMAGLALGVAIIVGAMAWMARNRAPIKRAPAAKVPAMKTPVTKSPVSKQADNRNPKNTTK
;
A
#
# COMPACT_ATOMS: atom_id res chain seq x y z
N MET A 1 -61.63 5.38 -79.02
CA MET A 1 -61.01 5.61 -77.71
C MET A 1 -61.21 4.37 -76.88
N THR A 2 -60.21 3.48 -76.85
CA THR A 2 -60.19 2.30 -75.99
C THR A 2 -58.74 2.05 -75.62
N THR A 3 -58.42 2.20 -74.34
CA THR A 3 -57.07 2.20 -73.76
C THR A 3 -56.85 0.86 -73.06
N VAL A 4 -55.87 0.07 -73.51
CA VAL A 4 -55.38 -1.20 -72.93
C VAL A 4 -53.97 -1.40 -73.54
N GLN A 5 -52.84 -1.70 -72.90
CA GLN A 5 -52.47 -1.96 -71.52
C GLN A 5 -50.95 -1.72 -71.34
N GLN A 6 -50.56 -1.51 -70.09
CA GLN A 6 -49.22 -1.26 -69.56
C GLN A 6 -48.57 -2.59 -69.14
N SER A 7 -47.48 -3.01 -69.79
CA SER A 7 -46.65 -4.12 -69.33
C SER A 7 -45.61 -3.61 -68.33
N THR A 8 -45.80 -3.95 -67.06
CA THR A 8 -44.82 -3.71 -65.99
C THR A 8 -44.06 -5.01 -65.75
N ASP A 9 -42.76 -5.03 -66.07
CA ASP A 9 -41.86 -6.10 -65.65
C ASP A 9 -41.63 -6.02 -64.13
N PRO A 10 -41.79 -7.10 -63.36
CA PRO A 10 -41.48 -7.10 -61.95
C PRO A 10 -39.98 -7.24 -61.71
N ALA A 11 -39.43 -6.27 -60.97
CA ALA A 11 -38.08 -6.27 -60.44
C ALA A 11 -37.81 -7.51 -59.57
N ALA A 12 -36.79 -8.29 -59.94
CA ALA A 12 -36.31 -9.41 -59.16
C ALA A 12 -35.07 -9.03 -58.31
N LYS A 13 -35.19 -9.09 -56.98
CA LYS A 13 -34.16 -9.53 -55.99
C LYS A 13 -34.71 -9.38 -54.54
N PRO A 14 -34.14 -10.03 -53.49
CA PRO A 14 -32.77 -10.54 -53.38
C PRO A 14 -32.55 -11.92 -52.71
N THR A 15 -31.54 -12.63 -53.23
CA THR A 15 -30.84 -13.76 -52.61
C THR A 15 -29.87 -13.30 -51.52
N SER A 16 -30.38 -12.88 -50.35
CA SER A 16 -29.54 -12.29 -49.28
C SER A 16 -29.32 -13.21 -48.06
N ARG A 17 -30.26 -14.10 -47.74
CA ARG A 17 -30.22 -14.90 -46.49
C ARG A 17 -29.01 -15.83 -46.35
N LYS A 18 -28.54 -16.42 -47.46
CA LYS A 18 -27.36 -17.33 -47.43
C LYS A 18 -26.05 -16.59 -47.14
N ARG A 19 -25.93 -15.33 -47.58
CA ARG A 19 -24.73 -14.50 -47.35
C ARG A 19 -24.61 -14.06 -45.89
N PHE A 20 -25.75 -13.75 -45.25
CA PHE A 20 -25.79 -13.44 -43.81
C PHE A 20 -25.43 -14.64 -42.94
N LEU A 21 -25.89 -15.85 -43.29
CA LEU A 21 -25.52 -17.08 -42.58
C LEU A 21 -24.02 -17.41 -42.69
N THR A 22 -23.41 -17.23 -43.87
CA THR A 22 -21.97 -17.42 -44.04
C THR A 22 -21.13 -16.39 -43.30
N VAL A 23 -21.57 -15.12 -43.27
CA VAL A 23 -20.87 -14.06 -42.54
C VAL A 23 -21.00 -14.28 -41.03
N ALA A 24 -22.17 -14.69 -40.55
CA ALA A 24 -22.38 -15.03 -39.15
C ALA A 24 -21.57 -16.27 -38.72
N ALA A 25 -21.51 -17.32 -39.55
CA ALA A 25 -20.70 -18.50 -39.27
C ALA A 25 -19.19 -18.21 -39.31
N LEU A 26 -18.72 -17.39 -40.26
CA LEU A 26 -17.34 -16.95 -40.34
C LEU A 26 -16.98 -16.04 -39.15
N ALA A 27 -17.88 -15.13 -38.77
CA ALA A 27 -17.70 -14.29 -37.58
C ALA A 27 -17.66 -15.14 -36.30
N LEU A 28 -18.53 -16.15 -36.17
CA LEU A 28 -18.55 -17.09 -35.03
C LEU A 28 -17.26 -17.92 -34.95
N MET A 29 -16.68 -18.28 -36.10
CA MET A 29 -15.42 -19.03 -36.21
C MET A 29 -14.18 -18.14 -35.98
N LEU A 30 -14.28 -16.82 -36.16
CA LEU A 30 -13.22 -15.86 -35.82
C LEU A 30 -13.24 -15.41 -34.34
N VAL A 31 -14.34 -15.58 -33.60
CA VAL A 31 -14.41 -15.25 -32.17
C VAL A 31 -13.26 -15.86 -31.33
N PRO A 32 -12.90 -17.15 -31.48
CA PRO A 32 -11.78 -17.72 -30.69
C PRO A 32 -10.41 -17.16 -31.08
N LEU A 33 -10.23 -16.57 -32.28
CA LEU A 33 -8.96 -15.95 -32.66
C LEU A 33 -8.72 -14.58 -32.00
N LEU A 34 -9.77 -13.97 -31.42
CA LEU A 34 -9.63 -12.76 -30.61
C LEU A 34 -9.43 -13.06 -29.12
N ALA A 35 -9.51 -14.33 -28.70
CA ALA A 35 -9.25 -14.73 -27.34
C ALA A 35 -7.74 -14.77 -27.09
N GLY A 36 -7.29 -14.05 -26.06
CA GLY A 36 -5.88 -14.02 -25.76
C GLY A 36 -5.33 -15.39 -25.32
N CYS A 37 -4.16 -15.79 -25.82
CA CYS A 37 -3.47 -16.99 -25.39
C CYS A 37 -3.12 -16.99 -23.90
N ILE A 38 -2.90 -15.82 -23.28
CA ILE A 38 -2.52 -15.68 -21.87
C ILE A 38 -3.41 -14.65 -21.17
N ARG A 39 -3.85 -15.00 -19.96
CA ARG A 39 -4.59 -14.14 -19.04
C ARG A 39 -3.90 -14.11 -17.68
N VAL A 40 -3.50 -12.92 -17.25
CA VAL A 40 -2.96 -12.65 -15.92
C VAL A 40 -3.85 -11.62 -15.24
N GLN A 41 -4.49 -12.00 -14.15
CA GLN A 41 -5.34 -11.09 -13.38
C GLN A 41 -4.89 -11.08 -11.92
N VAL A 42 -4.45 -9.92 -11.47
CA VAL A 42 -4.08 -9.67 -10.08
C VAL A 42 -5.15 -8.79 -9.46
N SER A 43 -5.72 -9.24 -8.36
CA SER A 43 -6.68 -8.44 -7.58
C SER A 43 -6.30 -8.47 -6.11
N MET A 44 -6.04 -7.28 -5.55
CA MET A 44 -5.56 -7.12 -4.18
C MET A 44 -6.38 -6.09 -3.42
N GLY A 45 -6.49 -6.28 -2.12
CA GLY A 45 -7.02 -5.33 -1.16
C GLY A 45 -5.95 -5.02 -0.12
N VAL A 46 -5.73 -3.74 0.13
CA VAL A 46 -4.92 -3.23 1.23
C VAL A 46 -5.86 -2.83 2.36
N SER A 47 -5.59 -3.31 3.57
CA SER A 47 -6.34 -2.96 4.77
C SER A 47 -5.67 -1.82 5.55
N ALA A 48 -6.42 -1.19 6.46
CA ALA A 48 -5.94 -0.06 7.25
C ALA A 48 -4.82 -0.42 8.27
N ASN A 49 -4.51 -1.70 8.44
CA ASN A 49 -3.42 -2.21 9.28
C ASN A 49 -2.19 -2.65 8.45
N ASP A 50 -2.05 -2.18 7.21
CA ASP A 50 -0.96 -2.53 6.30
C ASP A 50 -0.85 -4.03 6.05
N ARG A 51 -2.01 -4.67 5.81
CA ARG A 51 -2.06 -6.06 5.35
C ARG A 51 -2.65 -6.11 3.96
N VAL A 52 -2.17 -7.06 3.19
CA VAL A 52 -2.57 -7.27 1.81
C VAL A 52 -3.16 -8.65 1.68
N THR A 53 -4.35 -8.71 1.09
CA THR A 53 -5.07 -9.95 0.80
C THR A 53 -5.58 -9.87 -0.63
N GLY A 54 -5.63 -10.99 -1.32
CA GLY A 54 -6.02 -10.98 -2.72
C GLY A 54 -5.82 -12.31 -3.40
N GLN A 55 -5.79 -12.24 -4.72
CA GLN A 55 -5.58 -13.38 -5.57
C GLN A 55 -4.83 -12.99 -6.85
N VAL A 56 -4.08 -13.95 -7.37
CA VAL A 56 -3.47 -13.91 -8.71
C VAL A 56 -4.01 -15.09 -9.50
N VAL A 57 -4.49 -14.83 -10.71
CA VAL A 57 -4.84 -15.84 -11.71
C VAL A 57 -3.82 -15.74 -12.82
N ALA A 58 -3.17 -16.85 -13.15
CA ALA A 58 -2.32 -17.00 -14.33
C ALA A 58 -2.85 -18.18 -15.13
N ALA A 59 -3.39 -17.90 -16.32
CA ALA A 59 -4.05 -18.91 -17.13
C ALA A 59 -3.72 -18.72 -18.61
N ALA A 60 -3.72 -19.80 -19.37
CA ALA A 60 -3.50 -19.79 -20.80
C ALA A 60 -4.48 -20.74 -21.50
N ILE A 61 -4.64 -20.58 -22.80
CA ILE A 61 -5.33 -21.58 -23.62
C ILE A 61 -4.42 -22.82 -23.69
N PRO A 62 -4.91 -24.02 -23.34
CA PRO A 62 -4.09 -25.22 -23.35
C PRO A 62 -3.60 -25.54 -24.77
N ALA A 63 -2.32 -25.84 -24.92
CA ALA A 63 -1.76 -26.27 -26.20
C ALA A 63 -2.18 -27.71 -26.57
N ASN A 64 -2.47 -28.55 -25.57
CA ASN A 64 -2.93 -29.93 -25.70
C ASN A 64 -3.69 -30.39 -24.43
N GLU A 65 -4.29 -31.58 -24.45
CA GLU A 65 -5.11 -32.09 -23.34
C GLU A 65 -4.35 -32.32 -22.02
N ALA A 66 -3.03 -32.48 -22.08
CA ALA A 66 -2.17 -32.67 -20.91
C ALA A 66 -1.59 -31.36 -20.37
N ASP A 67 -1.80 -30.25 -21.08
CA ASP A 67 -1.32 -28.93 -20.69
C ASP A 67 -2.12 -28.41 -19.49
N LYS A 68 -1.44 -28.19 -18.38
CA LYS A 68 -2.02 -27.63 -17.15
C LYS A 68 -1.97 -26.11 -17.10
N GLY A 69 -1.39 -25.48 -18.13
CA GLY A 69 -1.17 -24.05 -18.19
C GLY A 69 -0.08 -23.56 -17.22
N PRO A 70 0.01 -22.23 -17.03
CA PRO A 70 1.05 -21.63 -16.22
C PRO A 70 0.88 -21.96 -14.74
N GLN A 71 1.95 -22.41 -14.09
CA GLN A 71 1.92 -22.79 -12.68
C GLN A 71 2.54 -21.74 -11.77
N LEU A 72 1.84 -21.43 -10.66
CA LEU A 72 2.30 -20.51 -9.64
C LEU A 72 2.88 -21.31 -8.47
N THR A 73 4.12 -21.01 -8.09
CA THR A 73 4.78 -21.64 -6.94
C THR A 73 4.98 -20.61 -5.83
N PRO A 74 4.39 -20.78 -4.64
CA PRO A 74 4.63 -19.88 -3.52
C PRO A 74 6.11 -19.87 -3.12
N PRO A 75 6.71 -18.72 -2.78
CA PRO A 75 8.02 -18.71 -2.16
C PRO A 75 7.94 -19.35 -0.77
N SER A 76 9.02 -20.04 -0.36
CA SER A 76 9.06 -20.80 0.89
C SER A 76 8.73 -19.99 2.14
N SER A 77 9.03 -18.69 2.14
CA SER A 77 8.70 -17.78 3.25
C SER A 77 7.20 -17.50 3.39
N LEU A 78 6.37 -17.79 2.38
CA LEU A 78 4.95 -17.45 2.32
C LEU A 78 4.04 -18.66 2.08
N GLU A 79 4.56 -19.90 2.13
CA GLU A 79 3.77 -21.12 1.88
C GLU A 79 2.51 -21.20 2.75
N ASP A 80 2.60 -20.85 4.03
CA ASP A 80 1.46 -20.87 4.96
C ASP A 80 0.42 -19.76 4.68
N LYS A 81 0.80 -18.71 3.94
CA LYS A 81 -0.03 -17.55 3.65
C LYS A 81 -0.63 -17.57 2.25
N ILE A 82 -0.17 -18.48 1.39
CA ILE A 82 -0.55 -18.55 -0.02
C ILE A 82 -1.07 -19.94 -0.34
N ARG A 83 -2.31 -20.02 -0.82
CA ARG A 83 -2.91 -21.25 -1.33
C ARG A 83 -3.02 -21.19 -2.84
N VAL A 84 -2.36 -22.13 -3.53
CA VAL A 84 -2.48 -22.30 -4.98
C VAL A 84 -3.46 -23.41 -5.29
N GLN A 85 -4.32 -23.18 -6.27
CA GLN A 85 -5.30 -24.12 -6.78
C GLN A 85 -5.25 -24.13 -8.31
N GLU A 86 -5.71 -25.23 -8.91
CA GLU A 86 -5.89 -25.31 -10.35
C GLU A 86 -6.99 -24.33 -10.80
N TYR A 87 -6.72 -23.61 -11.89
CA TYR A 87 -7.67 -22.73 -12.54
C TYR A 87 -8.12 -23.35 -13.86
N LYS A 88 -9.42 -23.57 -14.02
CA LYS A 88 -10.01 -24.07 -15.27
C LYS A 88 -11.34 -23.38 -15.54
N LYS A 89 -11.34 -22.37 -16.41
CA LYS A 89 -12.54 -21.56 -16.70
C LYS A 89 -12.46 -20.90 -18.07
N ASP A 90 -13.58 -20.81 -18.76
CA ASP A 90 -13.72 -20.14 -20.08
C ASP A 90 -12.75 -20.68 -21.15
N GLY A 91 -12.38 -21.96 -21.07
CA GLY A 91 -11.40 -22.59 -21.97
C GLY A 91 -9.93 -22.34 -21.59
N TYR A 92 -9.66 -21.59 -20.52
CA TYR A 92 -8.33 -21.37 -19.98
C TYR A 92 -8.00 -22.40 -18.90
N VAL A 93 -6.74 -22.82 -18.85
CA VAL A 93 -6.15 -23.65 -17.79
C VAL A 93 -4.93 -22.96 -17.18
N GLY A 94 -4.66 -23.20 -15.91
CA GLY A 94 -3.51 -22.63 -15.21
C GLY A 94 -3.62 -22.74 -13.71
N SER A 95 -3.11 -21.72 -13.02
CA SER A 95 -3.08 -21.63 -11.56
C SER A 95 -3.76 -20.37 -11.04
N GLN A 96 -4.42 -20.51 -9.90
CA GLN A 96 -4.93 -19.41 -9.10
C GLN A 96 -4.34 -19.47 -7.70
N ALA A 97 -3.65 -18.42 -7.30
CA ALA A 97 -3.10 -18.25 -5.97
C ALA A 97 -3.97 -17.28 -5.17
N PHE A 98 -4.40 -17.70 -3.98
CA PHE A 98 -5.03 -16.84 -2.99
C PHE A 98 -4.03 -16.56 -1.87
N PHE A 99 -3.96 -15.32 -1.43
CA PHE A 99 -3.09 -14.93 -0.34
C PHE A 99 -3.80 -14.02 0.63
N SER A 100 -3.39 -14.12 1.89
CA SER A 100 -3.99 -13.37 2.99
C SER A 100 -2.93 -12.95 4.00
N ASP A 101 -3.19 -11.84 4.68
CA ASP A 101 -2.33 -11.32 5.75
C ASP A 101 -0.85 -11.14 5.35
N LEU A 102 -0.63 -10.70 4.10
CA LEU A 102 0.70 -10.35 3.62
C LEU A 102 1.12 -8.98 4.13
N SER A 103 2.35 -8.87 4.60
CA SER A 103 2.98 -7.56 4.87
C SER A 103 3.36 -6.86 3.55
N PHE A 104 3.66 -5.56 3.61
CA PHE A 104 4.18 -4.85 2.42
C PHE A 104 5.51 -5.41 1.91
N GLY A 105 6.33 -5.98 2.80
CA GLY A 105 7.56 -6.68 2.42
C GLY A 105 7.27 -8.01 1.72
N ASP A 106 6.26 -8.75 2.19
CA ASP A 106 5.84 -10.04 1.63
C ASP A 106 5.34 -9.86 0.18
N VAL A 107 4.64 -8.76 -0.11
CA VAL A 107 4.11 -8.47 -1.46
C VAL A 107 5.23 -8.39 -2.51
N ALA A 108 6.42 -7.87 -2.15
CA ALA A 108 7.55 -7.82 -3.06
C ALA A 108 8.03 -9.22 -3.51
N GLN A 109 7.76 -10.25 -2.70
CA GLN A 109 8.13 -11.63 -3.01
C GLN A 109 7.11 -12.31 -3.95
N LEU A 110 5.89 -11.78 -4.10
CA LEU A 110 4.88 -12.37 -4.99
C LEU A 110 5.32 -12.39 -6.46
N GLY A 111 6.14 -11.42 -6.86
CA GLY A 111 6.74 -11.37 -8.20
C GLY A 111 7.60 -12.58 -8.56
N SER A 112 8.09 -13.31 -7.55
CA SER A 112 8.91 -14.52 -7.73
C SER A 112 8.08 -15.80 -7.92
N MET A 113 6.75 -15.75 -7.73
CA MET A 113 5.89 -16.93 -7.80
C MET A 113 5.76 -17.51 -9.21
N TYR A 114 5.98 -16.67 -10.21
CA TYR A 114 5.87 -17.03 -11.61
C TYR A 114 7.26 -17.22 -12.21
N ALA A 115 7.89 -18.35 -11.87
CA ALA A 115 9.26 -18.67 -12.30
C ALA A 115 9.35 -19.14 -13.76
N GLU A 116 8.26 -19.70 -14.29
CA GLU A 116 8.26 -20.42 -15.58
C GLU A 116 7.91 -19.55 -16.79
N GLY A 117 7.49 -18.30 -16.57
CA GLY A 117 6.91 -17.51 -17.66
C GLY A 117 7.74 -16.36 -18.19
N SER A 118 7.30 -15.90 -19.36
CA SER A 118 7.80 -14.72 -20.03
C SER A 118 7.34 -13.46 -19.31
N GLY A 119 8.25 -12.82 -18.58
CA GLY A 119 8.05 -11.49 -18.01
C GLY A 119 8.54 -11.39 -16.57
N SER A 120 8.69 -10.15 -16.09
CA SER A 120 9.00 -9.90 -14.68
C SER A 120 8.00 -8.91 -14.10
N PHE A 121 7.48 -9.24 -12.92
CA PHE A 121 6.55 -8.39 -12.19
C PHE A 121 7.15 -8.04 -10.85
N GLN A 122 7.29 -6.74 -10.58
CA GLN A 122 7.75 -6.24 -9.30
C GLN A 122 6.70 -5.26 -8.79
N ILE A 123 6.22 -5.49 -7.57
CA ILE A 123 5.29 -4.59 -6.89
C ILE A 123 5.84 -4.36 -5.50
N THR A 124 5.93 -3.11 -5.09
CA THR A 124 6.39 -2.72 -3.76
C THR A 124 5.41 -1.72 -3.18
N LEU A 125 5.06 -1.93 -1.92
CA LEU A 125 4.31 -0.96 -1.13
C LEU A 125 5.24 -0.40 -0.06
N LYS A 126 5.21 0.91 0.13
CA LYS A 126 5.98 1.58 1.18
C LYS A 126 5.11 2.59 1.89
N ARG A 127 5.27 2.66 3.21
CA ARG A 127 4.66 3.68 4.05
C ARG A 127 5.67 4.77 4.39
N SER A 128 5.20 6.01 4.43
CA SER A 128 5.89 7.18 4.96
C SER A 128 4.88 8.01 5.74
N GLY A 129 4.80 7.82 7.07
CA GLY A 129 3.77 8.41 7.92
C GLY A 129 2.37 7.91 7.52
N ASP A 130 1.45 8.83 7.25
CA ASP A 130 0.08 8.49 6.82
C ASP A 130 -0.03 8.22 5.31
N THR A 131 1.05 8.41 4.54
CA THR A 131 1.05 8.17 3.10
C THR A 131 1.58 6.78 2.79
N VAL A 132 0.85 6.03 1.96
CA VAL A 132 1.29 4.77 1.39
C VAL A 132 1.41 4.91 -0.12
N THR A 133 2.58 4.55 -0.61
CA THR A 133 2.93 4.58 -2.01
C THR A 133 3.05 3.15 -2.51
N LEU A 134 2.36 2.87 -3.61
CA LEU A 134 2.55 1.68 -4.41
C LEU A 134 3.38 2.04 -5.63
N ASP A 135 4.46 1.29 -5.84
CA ASP A 135 5.28 1.35 -7.03
C ASP A 135 5.39 -0.06 -7.61
N GLY A 136 5.12 -0.19 -8.89
CA GLY A 136 5.18 -1.45 -9.61
C GLY A 136 5.78 -1.29 -11.00
N LYS A 137 6.44 -2.34 -11.47
CA LYS A 137 7.03 -2.44 -12.79
C LYS A 137 6.72 -3.82 -13.35
N ALA A 138 6.21 -3.85 -14.57
CA ALA A 138 5.99 -5.07 -15.33
C ALA A 138 6.81 -4.99 -16.61
N ASP A 139 7.75 -5.92 -16.79
CA ASP A 139 8.45 -6.10 -18.07
C ASP A 139 7.77 -7.24 -18.84
N LEU A 140 7.03 -6.88 -19.89
CA LEU A 140 6.25 -7.78 -20.72
C LEU A 140 6.83 -7.90 -22.13
N LYS A 141 8.08 -7.47 -22.36
CA LYS A 141 8.73 -7.51 -23.69
C LYS A 141 8.78 -8.91 -24.31
N THR A 142 8.87 -9.94 -23.46
CA THR A 142 8.94 -11.34 -23.88
C THR A 142 7.56 -11.99 -24.01
N VAL A 143 6.48 -11.27 -23.65
CA VAL A 143 5.10 -11.74 -23.81
C VAL A 143 4.64 -11.44 -25.24
N PRO A 144 4.07 -12.42 -25.95
CA PRO A 144 3.49 -12.19 -27.27
C PRO A 144 2.45 -11.06 -27.23
N THR A 145 2.59 -10.09 -28.15
CA THR A 145 1.71 -8.91 -28.24
C THR A 145 0.28 -9.25 -28.66
N GLN A 146 0.10 -10.39 -29.32
CA GLN A 146 -1.21 -10.89 -29.70
C GLN A 146 -1.75 -11.79 -28.59
N GLY A 147 -2.88 -11.36 -28.01
CA GLY A 147 -3.62 -12.22 -27.10
C GLY A 147 -3.06 -12.32 -25.68
N ALA A 148 -2.43 -11.28 -25.16
CA ALA A 148 -2.13 -11.20 -23.73
C ALA A 148 -3.09 -10.22 -23.05
N ASP A 149 -3.77 -10.68 -22.01
CA ASP A 149 -4.61 -9.86 -21.15
C ASP A 149 -4.00 -9.84 -19.75
N VAL A 150 -3.31 -8.74 -19.41
CA VAL A 150 -2.65 -8.56 -18.11
C VAL A 150 -3.33 -7.40 -17.39
N GLN A 151 -4.03 -7.70 -16.31
CA GLN A 151 -4.76 -6.72 -15.52
C GLN A 151 -4.35 -6.79 -14.05
N VAL A 152 -4.16 -5.61 -13.46
CA VAL A 152 -3.86 -5.46 -12.03
C VAL A 152 -4.90 -4.53 -11.43
N SER A 153 -5.57 -4.95 -10.36
CA SER A 153 -6.53 -4.14 -9.62
C SER A 153 -6.22 -4.15 -8.14
N ILE A 154 -6.25 -2.98 -7.52
CA ILE A 154 -5.91 -2.80 -6.12
C ILE A 154 -6.96 -1.92 -5.46
N ALA A 155 -7.57 -2.42 -4.41
CA ALA A 155 -8.47 -1.68 -3.53
C ALA A 155 -7.71 -1.23 -2.28
N PHE A 156 -7.85 0.03 -1.93
CA PHE A 156 -7.23 0.65 -0.78
C PHE A 156 -8.26 0.93 0.33
N PRO A 157 -7.83 1.11 1.58
CA PRO A 157 -8.76 1.35 2.69
C PRO A 157 -9.25 2.80 2.75
N ALA A 158 -8.73 3.67 1.88
CA ALA A 158 -9.03 5.10 1.80
C ALA A 158 -9.01 5.57 0.34
N ARG A 159 -9.41 6.83 0.12
CA ARG A 159 -9.43 7.44 -1.21
C ARG A 159 -8.02 7.52 -1.80
N VAL A 160 -7.91 7.17 -3.07
CA VAL A 160 -6.66 7.24 -3.84
C VAL A 160 -6.37 8.70 -4.21
N GLY A 161 -5.25 9.23 -3.74
CA GLY A 161 -4.79 10.58 -4.04
C GLY A 161 -4.29 10.69 -5.47
N THR A 162 -3.09 10.17 -5.74
CA THR A 162 -2.45 10.24 -7.06
C THR A 162 -2.27 8.85 -7.64
N THR A 163 -2.53 8.66 -8.93
CA THR A 163 -2.24 7.39 -9.61
C THR A 163 -2.05 7.58 -11.11
N ASN A 164 -1.26 6.71 -11.74
CA ASN A 164 -1.16 6.58 -13.20
C ASN A 164 -2.09 5.49 -13.77
N GLY A 165 -2.91 4.84 -12.93
CA GLY A 165 -3.92 3.87 -13.35
C GLY A 165 -5.30 4.50 -13.52
N THR A 166 -6.27 3.67 -13.90
CA THR A 166 -7.68 4.04 -13.96
C THR A 166 -8.28 3.90 -12.57
N ARG A 167 -8.85 4.97 -12.01
CA ARG A 167 -9.63 4.88 -10.76
C ARG A 167 -11.01 4.30 -11.06
N ASP A 168 -11.39 3.27 -10.32
CA ASP A 168 -12.73 2.69 -10.30
C ASP A 168 -13.36 3.04 -8.94
N GLY A 169 -14.19 4.08 -8.92
CA GLY A 169 -14.66 4.69 -7.68
C GLY A 169 -13.57 5.46 -6.93
N ASP A 170 -13.72 5.56 -5.60
CA ASP A 170 -12.84 6.39 -4.76
C ASP A 170 -11.57 5.67 -4.28
N SER A 171 -11.65 4.35 -4.07
CA SER A 171 -10.61 3.59 -3.35
C SER A 171 -10.00 2.45 -4.17
N ARG A 172 -10.47 2.19 -5.39
CA ARG A 172 -9.91 1.14 -6.25
C ARG A 172 -9.22 1.75 -7.46
N VAL A 173 -8.07 1.17 -7.81
CA VAL A 173 -7.31 1.51 -9.02
C VAL A 173 -7.09 0.24 -9.83
N SER A 174 -7.18 0.35 -11.14
CA SER A 174 -6.83 -0.70 -12.08
C SER A 174 -5.80 -0.23 -13.10
N TRP A 175 -4.99 -1.18 -13.56
CA TRP A 175 -4.02 -1.02 -14.63
C TRP A 175 -4.19 -2.17 -15.61
N THR A 176 -4.24 -1.82 -16.89
CA THR A 176 -4.15 -2.79 -17.99
C THR A 176 -2.76 -2.67 -18.57
N LEU A 177 -2.00 -3.76 -18.55
CA LEU A 177 -0.60 -3.78 -18.95
C LEU A 177 -0.48 -4.39 -20.34
N PRO A 178 -0.11 -3.62 -21.38
CA PRO A 178 0.06 -4.14 -22.72
C PRO A 178 1.30 -5.05 -22.80
N ALA A 179 1.17 -6.14 -23.55
CA ALA A 179 2.30 -7.02 -23.85
C ALA A 179 3.28 -6.38 -24.84
N GLY A 180 4.54 -6.81 -24.80
CA GLY A 180 5.62 -6.33 -25.66
C GLY A 180 6.35 -5.08 -25.16
N GLU A 181 5.92 -4.47 -24.05
CA GLU A 181 6.56 -3.28 -23.48
C GLU A 181 6.77 -3.36 -21.97
N VAL A 182 7.37 -2.31 -21.40
CA VAL A 182 7.57 -2.17 -19.96
C VAL A 182 6.57 -1.15 -19.44
N SER A 183 5.70 -1.58 -18.53
CA SER A 183 4.70 -0.72 -17.91
C SER A 183 5.06 -0.42 -16.46
N THR A 184 4.72 0.77 -16.00
CA THR A 184 4.87 1.18 -14.60
C THR A 184 3.50 1.39 -13.97
N MET A 185 3.38 1.02 -12.70
CA MET A 185 2.16 1.17 -11.91
C MET A 185 2.51 2.02 -10.70
N ARG A 186 1.75 3.07 -10.45
CA ARG A 186 1.95 3.95 -9.32
C ARG A 186 0.61 4.39 -8.73
N ALA A 187 0.50 4.28 -7.42
CA ALA A 187 -0.62 4.84 -6.67
C ALA A 187 -0.14 5.39 -5.33
N GLU A 188 -0.77 6.46 -4.86
CA GLU A 188 -0.49 7.10 -3.60
C GLU A 188 -1.79 7.33 -2.85
N VAL A 189 -1.83 6.88 -1.61
CA VAL A 189 -3.04 6.85 -0.78
C VAL A 189 -2.69 7.32 0.61
N ASN A 190 -3.55 8.15 1.21
CA ASN A 190 -3.35 8.66 2.56
C ASN A 190 -4.33 7.98 3.54
N TYR A 191 -3.78 7.28 4.52
CA TYR A 191 -4.52 6.71 5.64
C TYR A 191 -3.65 6.53 6.89
N ALA A 192 -4.29 6.71 8.05
CA ALA A 192 -3.63 6.77 9.35
C ALA A 192 -2.70 5.59 9.62
N ASP A 193 -1.50 5.90 10.10
CA ASP A 193 -0.51 4.90 10.48
C ASP A 193 -1.01 4.03 11.66
N PRO A 194 -1.10 2.70 11.50
CA PRO A 194 -1.54 1.81 12.57
C PRO A 194 -0.62 1.82 13.80
N SER A 195 0.67 2.17 13.66
CA SER A 195 1.64 2.21 14.75
C SER A 195 1.43 3.39 15.71
N THR A 196 0.89 4.51 15.24
CA THR A 196 0.59 5.67 16.10
C THR A 196 -0.47 5.34 17.15
N ARG A 197 -1.44 4.47 16.78
CA ARG A 197 -2.47 3.99 17.72
C ARG A 197 -1.90 3.13 18.83
N SER A 198 -0.91 2.28 18.53
CA SER A 198 -0.29 1.42 19.56
C SER A 198 0.61 2.22 20.51
N PHE A 199 1.32 3.23 19.99
CA PHE A 199 2.14 4.11 20.82
C PHE A 199 1.30 4.91 21.82
N ALA A 200 0.18 5.51 21.40
CA ALA A 200 -0.68 6.28 22.30
C ALA A 200 -1.21 5.44 23.48
N GLY A 201 -1.58 4.17 23.22
CA GLY A 201 -2.00 3.24 24.26
C GLY A 201 -0.88 2.91 25.25
N TRP A 202 0.29 2.53 24.76
CA TRP A 202 1.45 2.22 25.61
C TRP A 202 1.98 3.44 26.36
N ALA A 203 1.99 4.63 25.73
CA ALA A 203 2.39 5.87 26.36
C ALA A 203 1.46 6.24 27.52
N GLY A 204 0.15 6.04 27.37
CA GLY A 204 -0.83 6.21 28.45
C GLY A 204 -0.58 5.28 29.63
N ILE A 205 -0.29 3.99 29.36
CA ILE A 205 0.06 3.01 30.41
C ILE A 205 1.33 3.45 31.14
N MET A 206 2.38 3.83 30.42
CA MET A 206 3.65 4.27 31.02
C MET A 206 3.51 5.57 31.80
N ALA A 207 2.72 6.52 31.29
CA ALA A 207 2.40 7.76 31.99
C ALA A 207 1.64 7.48 33.29
N GLY A 208 0.64 6.59 33.26
CA GLY A 208 -0.09 6.15 34.45
C GLY A 208 0.82 5.49 35.48
N LEU A 209 1.73 4.61 35.04
CA LEU A 209 2.70 3.95 35.92
C LEU A 209 3.65 4.98 36.56
N ALA A 210 4.21 5.89 35.77
CA ALA A 210 5.11 6.93 36.26
C ALA A 210 4.42 7.85 37.27
N LEU A 211 3.17 8.24 36.99
CA LEU A 211 2.36 9.07 37.86
C LEU A 211 2.00 8.35 39.16
N GLY A 212 1.69 7.04 39.08
CA GLY A 212 1.50 6.19 40.26
C GLY A 212 2.73 6.13 41.15
N VAL A 213 3.92 5.91 40.58
CA VAL A 213 5.19 5.94 41.32
C VAL A 213 5.43 7.30 41.95
N ALA A 214 5.20 8.40 41.21
CA ALA A 214 5.36 9.75 41.73
C ALA A 214 4.42 10.04 42.93
N ILE A 215 3.18 9.56 42.88
CA ILE A 215 2.23 9.66 44.01
C ILE A 215 2.75 8.89 45.21
N ILE A 216 3.23 7.65 45.02
CA ILE A 216 3.75 6.81 46.11
C ILE A 216 4.96 7.50 46.76
N VAL A 217 5.92 7.96 45.97
CA VAL A 217 7.10 8.69 46.47
C VAL A 217 6.69 9.97 47.17
N GLY A 218 5.75 10.74 46.61
CA GLY A 218 5.22 11.96 47.22
C GLY A 218 4.52 11.71 48.56
N ALA A 219 3.73 10.64 48.66
CA ALA A 219 3.07 10.22 49.89
C ALA A 219 4.08 9.79 50.95
N MET A 220 5.09 8.99 50.58
CA MET A 220 6.18 8.61 51.47
C MET A 220 6.96 9.83 51.96
N ALA A 221 7.29 10.77 51.06
CA ALA A 221 7.98 12.00 51.43
C ALA A 221 7.15 12.90 52.36
N TRP A 222 5.83 12.96 52.16
CA TRP A 222 4.93 13.73 53.03
C TRP A 222 4.80 13.11 54.43
N MET A 223 4.70 11.78 54.52
CA MET A 223 4.69 11.05 55.79
C MET A 223 6.03 11.15 56.54
N ALA A 224 7.15 11.08 55.81
CA ALA A 224 8.50 11.21 56.38
C ALA A 224 8.88 12.66 56.75
N ARG A 225 8.04 13.65 56.44
CA ARG A 225 8.31 15.05 56.74
C ARG A 225 8.18 15.30 58.26
N ASN A 226 9.31 15.22 58.97
CA ASN A 226 9.45 15.67 60.35
C ASN A 226 8.93 17.12 60.51
N ARG A 227 7.80 17.29 61.20
CA ARG A 227 7.30 18.58 61.67
C ARG A 227 8.01 18.98 62.97
N ALA A 228 9.32 19.20 62.94
CA ALA A 228 10.00 19.79 64.10
C ALA A 228 9.90 21.33 64.01
N PRO A 229 9.25 22.02 64.96
CA PRO A 229 9.27 23.48 64.98
C PRO A 229 10.70 23.95 65.27
N ILE A 230 11.22 24.83 64.41
CA ILE A 230 12.48 25.54 64.67
C ILE A 230 12.27 26.36 65.95
N LYS A 231 12.81 25.89 67.09
CA LYS A 231 12.88 26.69 68.31
C LYS A 231 13.78 27.89 68.03
N ARG A 232 13.19 29.07 67.84
CA ARG A 232 13.96 30.33 67.82
C ARG A 232 14.64 30.48 69.18
N ALA A 233 15.97 30.56 69.17
CA ALA A 233 16.73 30.91 70.37
C ALA A 233 16.31 32.31 70.86
N PRO A 234 16.19 32.53 72.18
CA PRO A 234 15.85 33.85 72.71
C PRO A 234 16.96 34.84 72.38
N ALA A 235 16.56 36.05 72.00
CA ALA A 235 17.46 37.15 71.68
C ALA A 235 18.43 37.41 72.85
N ALA A 236 19.72 37.20 72.60
CA ALA A 236 20.77 37.59 73.52
C ALA A 236 20.75 39.12 73.68
N LYS A 237 20.71 39.57 74.94
CA LYS A 237 20.74 40.97 75.35
C LYS A 237 22.04 41.62 74.85
N VAL A 238 21.91 42.65 74.03
CA VAL A 238 23.03 43.45 73.51
C VAL A 238 23.61 44.30 74.67
N PRO A 239 24.92 44.21 75.00
CA PRO A 239 25.56 45.22 75.84
C PRO A 239 25.89 46.47 75.03
N ALA A 240 25.63 47.62 75.64
CA ALA A 240 25.76 48.94 75.04
C ALA A 240 27.21 49.32 74.72
N MET A 241 27.41 49.72 73.46
CA MET A 241 28.07 50.95 73.01
C MET A 241 29.40 51.37 73.66
N LYS A 242 30.49 51.37 72.87
CA LYS A 242 31.38 52.54 72.69
C LYS A 242 31.93 52.58 71.26
N THR A 243 31.46 53.54 70.47
CA THR A 243 32.15 54.13 69.30
C THR A 243 33.07 55.26 69.78
N PRO A 244 33.94 55.88 68.95
CA PRO A 244 34.22 55.65 67.52
C PRO A 244 35.74 55.53 67.21
N VAL A 245 36.12 55.33 65.94
CA VAL A 245 37.05 56.21 65.20
C VAL A 245 37.24 55.68 63.76
N THR A 246 36.98 56.60 62.84
CA THR A 246 37.11 56.59 61.37
C THR A 246 38.48 56.17 60.84
N LYS A 247 38.51 55.42 59.73
CA LYS A 247 39.37 55.64 58.53
C LYS A 247 39.04 54.64 57.40
N SER A 248 38.53 55.16 56.28
CA SER A 248 38.69 54.61 54.91
C SER A 248 39.96 55.23 54.28
N PRO A 249 40.43 54.90 53.05
CA PRO A 249 39.96 53.96 52.00
C PRO A 249 41.10 53.12 51.35
N VAL A 250 40.85 52.59 50.12
CA VAL A 250 41.78 52.09 49.05
C VAL A 250 41.95 50.56 48.97
N SER A 251 42.01 49.85 47.83
CA SER A 251 41.50 49.92 46.44
C SER A 251 41.88 48.58 45.73
N LYS A 252 41.53 48.46 44.44
CA LYS A 252 41.87 47.45 43.41
C LYS A 252 40.83 46.32 43.23
N GLN A 253 40.03 46.26 42.15
CA GLN A 253 40.27 46.43 40.70
C GLN A 253 41.16 45.33 40.08
N ALA A 254 40.52 44.34 39.45
CA ALA A 254 40.91 43.64 38.21
C ALA A 254 39.73 42.70 37.87
N ASP A 255 38.85 43.03 36.92
CA ASP A 255 39.04 42.93 35.47
C ASP A 255 39.39 41.50 35.02
N ASN A 256 38.42 40.79 34.45
CA ASN A 256 38.68 40.11 33.19
C ASN A 256 37.38 39.83 32.41
N ARG A 257 37.36 40.35 31.18
CA ARG A 257 36.29 40.26 30.18
C ARG A 257 36.72 39.27 29.09
N ASN A 258 35.84 38.29 28.82
CA ASN A 258 35.50 37.76 27.47
C ASN A 258 36.62 36.99 26.69
N PRO A 259 36.38 36.37 25.50
CA PRO A 259 35.12 36.02 24.82
C PRO A 259 34.96 34.57 24.31
N LYS A 260 33.68 34.28 24.03
CA LYS A 260 33.09 33.49 22.92
C LYS A 260 34.05 32.72 22.00
N ASN A 261 33.72 31.44 21.79
CA ASN A 261 34.05 30.73 20.56
C ASN A 261 32.76 30.25 19.87
N THR A 262 32.62 30.62 18.60
CA THR A 262 31.52 30.30 17.69
C THR A 262 31.88 29.04 16.90
N THR A 263 31.04 28.02 16.98
CA THR A 263 31.18 26.75 16.27
C THR A 263 30.65 26.83 14.84
N LYS A 264 31.32 26.10 13.97
CA LYS A 264 31.04 25.88 12.55
C LYS A 264 29.98 24.78 12.36
#